data_AF-A0A974RTG3-F1
#
_entry.id   AF-A0A974RTG3-F1
#
_cell.length_a   1.000
_cell.length_b   1.000
_cell.length_c   1.000
_cell.angle_alpha   90.00
_cell.angle_beta   90.00
_cell.angle_gamma   90.00
#
_symmetry.space_group_name_H-M   'P 1'
#
loop_
_entity.id
_entity.type
_entity.pdbx_description
1 polymer ?
#
loop_
_entity_poly.entity_id
_entity_poly.type
_entity_poly.pdbx_seq_one_letter_code
_entity_poly.pdbx_strand_id
1 'polypeptide(L)'
;MLKGFKEFISQGNVIELAVAVIIGNAFKPIVDSVTKFILNIIGALVGSPNFDSVAQFKIRGSDYIQPGTIATSIINFLIVAAAVYFFVVVPMNKLAATRKKEEEAAPAKPTEAELLTEIRDLLATRRG
;
A
#
# COMPACT_ATOMS: atom_id res chain seq x y z
N MET A 1 9.36 -6.57 33.41
CA MET A 1 9.38 -5.48 32.40
C MET A 1 10.05 -5.93 31.10
N LEU A 2 11.38 -6.10 31.03
CA LEU A 2 12.07 -6.48 29.77
C LEU A 2 11.61 -7.84 29.18
N LYS A 3 11.34 -8.85 30.03
CA LYS A 3 10.89 -10.16 29.56
C LYS A 3 9.47 -10.11 28.95
N GLY A 4 8.55 -9.41 29.61
CA GLY A 4 7.19 -9.18 29.10
C GLY A 4 7.15 -8.26 27.86
N PHE A 5 8.07 -7.29 27.77
CA PHE A 5 8.23 -6.49 26.55
C PHE A 5 8.74 -7.35 25.40
N LYS A 6 9.73 -8.23 25.63
CA LYS A 6 10.21 -9.20 24.64
C LYS A 6 9.09 -10.14 24.19
N GLU A 7 8.29 -10.67 25.11
CA GLU A 7 7.13 -11.53 24.78
C GLU A 7 6.06 -10.78 23.96
N PHE A 8 5.80 -9.52 24.28
CA PHE A 8 4.85 -8.68 23.53
C PHE A 8 5.32 -8.38 22.11
N ILE A 9 6.56 -7.93 21.93
CA ILE A 9 7.11 -7.69 20.58
C ILE A 9 7.32 -9.00 19.81
N SER A 10 7.46 -10.14 20.48
CA SER A 10 7.61 -11.44 19.80
C SER A 10 6.27 -11.96 19.26
N GLN A 11 5.15 -11.28 19.54
CA GLN A 11 3.88 -11.55 18.87
C GLN A 11 4.01 -11.10 17.40
N GLY A 12 3.99 -12.04 16.46
CA GLY A 12 4.23 -11.77 15.03
C GLY A 12 3.39 -10.63 14.46
N ASN A 13 2.13 -10.51 14.90
CA ASN A 13 1.22 -9.43 14.48
C ASN A 13 1.76 -8.01 14.82
N VAL A 14 2.46 -7.83 15.94
CA VAL A 14 3.01 -6.53 16.35
C VAL A 14 4.21 -6.15 15.49
N ILE A 15 5.07 -7.11 15.17
CA ILE A 15 6.24 -6.89 14.31
C ILE A 15 5.78 -6.53 12.89
N GLU A 16 4.84 -7.28 12.33
CA GLU A 16 4.32 -7.02 10.98
C GLU A 16 3.70 -5.63 10.87
N LEU A 17 2.88 -5.25 11.86
CA LEU A 17 2.25 -3.93 11.88
C LEU A 17 3.29 -2.81 12.08
N ALA A 18 4.28 -3.00 12.97
CA ALA A 18 5.35 -2.04 13.16
C ALA A 18 6.17 -1.82 11.88
N VAL A 19 6.53 -2.91 11.19
CA VAL A 19 7.25 -2.85 9.92
C VAL A 19 6.42 -2.13 8.85
N ALA A 20 5.12 -2.44 8.75
CA ALA A 20 4.23 -1.78 7.80
C ALA A 20 4.16 -0.26 8.02
N VAL A 21 4.03 0.19 9.26
CA VAL A 21 3.98 1.62 9.62
C VAL A 21 5.31 2.32 9.31
N ILE A 22 6.44 1.69 9.65
CA ILE A 22 7.78 2.27 9.39
C ILE A 22 8.01 2.41 7.88
N ILE A 23 7.70 1.37 7.09
CA ILE A 23 7.85 1.41 5.64
C ILE A 23 6.92 2.46 5.02
N GLY A 24 5.67 2.53 5.46
CA GLY A 24 4.71 3.55 4.98
C GLY A 24 5.21 4.97 5.22
N ASN A 25 5.73 5.25 6.42
CA ASN A 25 6.29 6.55 6.76
C ASN A 25 7.58 6.87 5.98
N ALA A 26 8.44 5.88 5.75
CA ALA A 26 9.67 6.04 4.98
C ALA A 26 9.40 6.26 3.48
N PHE A 27 8.30 5.73 2.95
CA PHE A 27 7.95 5.87 1.53
C PHE A 27 7.26 7.20 1.21
N LYS A 28 6.54 7.79 2.17
CA LYS A 28 5.79 9.05 1.99
C LYS A 28 6.63 10.19 1.35
N PRO A 29 7.87 10.48 1.77
CA PRO A 29 8.69 11.53 1.16
C PRO A 29 8.99 11.30 -0.34
N ILE A 30 9.09 10.04 -0.77
CA ILE A 30 9.34 9.68 -2.18
C ILE A 30 8.12 10.05 -3.01
N VAL A 31 6.92 9.69 -2.54
CA VAL A 31 5.65 10.02 -3.20
C VAL A 31 5.42 11.54 -3.20
N ASP A 32 5.72 12.22 -2.10
CA ASP A 32 5.64 13.68 -2.01
C ASP A 32 6.58 14.37 -3.03
N SER A 33 7.79 13.82 -3.24
CA SER A 33 8.75 14.34 -4.22
C SER A 33 8.22 14.21 -5.66
N VAL A 34 7.69 13.04 -6.03
CA VAL A 34 7.09 12.81 -7.36
C VAL A 34 5.87 13.70 -7.57
N THR A 35 5.04 13.86 -6.53
CA THR A 35 3.84 14.69 -6.61
C THR A 35 4.19 16.16 -6.79
N LYS A 36 5.16 16.68 -6.03
CA LYS A 36 5.68 18.05 -6.21
C LYS A 36 6.24 18.26 -7.61
N PHE A 37 6.97 17.28 -8.15
CA PHE A 37 7.50 17.35 -9.51
C PHE A 37 6.37 17.48 -10.55
N ILE A 38 5.32 16.67 -10.43
CA ILE A 38 4.14 16.73 -11.31
C ILE A 38 3.41 18.07 -11.17
N LEU A 39 3.16 18.53 -9.94
CA LEU A 39 2.51 19.81 -9.67
C LEU A 39 3.31 21.00 -10.20
N ASN A 40 4.64 20.96 -10.13
CA ASN A 40 5.48 22.02 -10.69
C ASN A 40 5.38 22.09 -12.22
N ILE A 41 5.29 20.95 -12.91
CA ILE A 41 5.09 20.91 -14.37
C ILE A 41 3.70 21.46 -14.73
N ILE A 42 2.66 21.02 -14.01
CA ILE A 42 1.30 21.53 -14.21
C ILE A 42 1.27 23.04 -13.94
N GLY A 43 1.95 23.49 -12.90
CA GLY A 43 2.05 24.90 -12.54
C GLY A 43 2.80 25.74 -13.56
N ALA A 44 3.82 25.21 -14.20
CA ALA A 44 4.51 25.88 -15.29
C ALA A 44 3.61 26.08 -16.52
N LEU A 45 2.61 25.21 -16.74
CA LEU A 45 1.65 25.31 -17.85
C LEU A 45 0.45 26.22 -17.52
N VAL A 46 -0.03 26.19 -16.28
CA VAL A 46 -1.24 26.92 -15.84
C VAL A 46 -0.90 28.28 -15.20
N GLY A 47 0.38 28.55 -14.93
CA GLY A 47 0.87 29.79 -14.32
C GLY A 47 0.82 29.82 -12.79
N SER A 48 0.30 28.77 -12.13
CA SER A 48 0.28 28.62 -10.68
C SER A 48 0.52 27.17 -10.26
N PRO A 49 1.47 26.89 -9.33
CA PRO A 49 1.78 25.53 -8.86
C PRO A 49 0.66 24.89 -8.03
N ASN A 50 -0.34 25.67 -7.64
CA ASN A 50 -1.49 25.25 -6.85
C ASN A 50 -2.72 26.09 -7.22
N PHE A 51 -3.90 25.62 -6.80
CA PHE A 51 -5.15 26.33 -6.98
C PHE A 51 -5.50 27.20 -5.75
N ASP A 52 -4.56 27.39 -4.81
CA ASP A 52 -4.80 28.02 -3.51
C ASP A 52 -5.29 29.47 -3.63
N SER A 53 -4.87 30.17 -4.69
CA SER A 53 -5.28 31.54 -5.00
C SER A 53 -6.64 31.64 -5.68
N VAL A 54 -7.24 30.52 -6.11
CA VAL A 54 -8.55 30.48 -6.75
C VAL A 54 -9.63 30.86 -5.74
N ALA A 55 -10.42 31.88 -6.09
CA ALA A 55 -11.52 32.40 -5.28
C ALA A 55 -11.11 32.84 -3.87
N GLN A 56 -9.87 33.32 -3.68
CA GLN A 56 -9.46 33.91 -2.41
C GLN A 56 -10.27 35.18 -2.12
N PHE A 57 -10.83 35.26 -0.92
CA PHE A 57 -11.52 36.47 -0.46
C PHE A 57 -11.09 36.81 0.97
N LYS A 58 -11.05 38.12 1.25
CA LYS A 58 -10.68 38.65 2.55
C LYS A 58 -11.95 39.10 3.28
N ILE A 59 -12.25 38.48 4.41
CA ILE A 59 -13.23 39.05 5.34
C ILE A 59 -12.50 40.11 6.17
N ARG A 60 -13.06 41.31 6.25
CA ARG A 60 -12.49 42.48 6.97
C ARG A 60 -11.92 42.08 8.33
N GLY A 61 -10.59 42.16 8.49
CA GLY A 61 -9.88 41.89 9.74
C GLY A 61 -9.38 40.45 9.94
N SER A 62 -9.61 39.54 8.99
CA SER A 62 -9.14 38.14 9.06
C SER A 62 -8.18 37.77 7.92
N ASP A 63 -7.47 36.65 8.10
CA ASP A 63 -6.60 36.04 7.11
C ASP A 63 -7.37 35.63 5.84
N TYR A 64 -6.65 35.44 4.74
CA TYR A 64 -7.24 35.03 3.46
C TYR A 64 -7.94 33.68 3.60
N ILE A 65 -9.22 33.62 3.24
CA ILE A 65 -9.92 32.34 3.07
C ILE A 65 -9.63 31.86 1.66
N GLN A 66 -8.95 30.73 1.56
CA GLN A 66 -8.48 30.14 0.31
C GLN A 66 -9.23 28.82 0.04
N PRO A 67 -10.47 28.88 -0.49
CA PRO A 67 -11.23 27.67 -0.81
C PRO A 67 -10.53 26.79 -1.85
N GLY A 68 -9.67 27.39 -2.68
CA GLY A 68 -8.81 26.70 -3.63
C GLY A 68 -7.86 25.66 -3.02
N THR A 69 -7.52 25.77 -1.72
CA THR A 69 -6.67 24.79 -1.01
C THR A 69 -7.32 23.41 -0.93
N ILE A 70 -8.66 23.34 -0.93
CA ILE A 70 -9.41 22.07 -0.94
C ILE A 70 -9.23 21.40 -2.30
N ALA A 71 -9.37 22.16 -3.40
CA ALA A 71 -9.15 21.64 -4.76
C ALA A 71 -7.69 21.17 -4.94
N THR A 72 -6.72 21.96 -4.47
CA THR A 72 -5.30 21.57 -4.46
C THR A 72 -5.09 20.26 -3.69
N SER A 73 -5.72 20.11 -2.51
CA SER A 73 -5.60 18.91 -1.68
C SER A 73 -6.19 17.67 -2.36
N ILE A 74 -7.34 17.81 -3.04
CA ILE A 74 -7.96 16.71 -3.80
C ILE A 74 -7.06 16.29 -4.96
N ILE A 75 -6.52 17.24 -5.73
CA ILE A 75 -5.64 16.94 -6.85
C ILE A 75 -4.35 16.27 -6.36
N ASN A 76 -3.76 16.78 -5.28
CA ASN A 76 -2.60 16.18 -4.64
C ASN A 76 -2.89 14.72 -4.21
N PHE A 77 -4.02 14.48 -3.57
CA PHE A 77 -4.45 13.13 -3.19
C PHE A 77 -4.58 12.20 -4.39
N LEU A 78 -5.19 12.64 -5.49
CA LEU A 78 -5.32 11.84 -6.70
C LEU A 78 -3.97 11.51 -7.34
N ILE A 79 -3.01 12.45 -7.36
CA ILE A 79 -1.66 12.22 -7.88
C ILE A 79 -0.93 11.18 -7.01
N VAL A 80 -0.97 11.34 -5.68
CA VAL A 80 -0.38 10.40 -4.74
C VAL A 80 -0.99 9.00 -4.91
N ALA A 81 -2.32 8.91 -4.98
CA ALA A 81 -3.02 7.65 -5.18
C ALA A 81 -2.63 6.99 -6.51
N ALA A 82 -2.55 7.76 -7.59
CA ALA A 82 -2.11 7.27 -8.89
C ALA A 82 -0.66 6.77 -8.83
N ALA A 83 0.26 7.51 -8.19
CA ALA A 83 1.65 7.11 -8.03
C ALA A 83 1.76 5.78 -7.25
N VAL A 84 1.09 5.66 -6.10
CA VAL A 84 1.09 4.43 -5.31
C VAL A 84 0.48 3.26 -6.10
N TYR A 85 -0.62 3.50 -6.81
CA TYR A 85 -1.26 2.46 -7.61
C TYR A 85 -0.34 1.95 -8.73
N PHE A 86 0.22 2.85 -9.55
CA PHE A 86 1.05 2.46 -10.70
C PHE A 86 2.42 1.91 -10.31
N PHE A 87 3.08 2.48 -9.29
CA PHE A 87 4.45 2.08 -8.92
C PHE A 87 4.52 0.98 -7.86
N VAL A 88 3.47 0.76 -7.07
CA VAL A 88 3.47 -0.26 -6.00
C VAL A 88 2.43 -1.34 -6.30
N VAL A 89 1.17 -0.97 -6.47
CA VAL A 89 0.08 -1.96 -6.58
C VAL A 89 0.15 -2.75 -7.89
N VAL A 90 0.36 -2.10 -9.04
CA VAL A 90 0.46 -2.77 -10.34
C VAL A 90 1.61 -3.79 -10.40
N PRO A 91 2.87 -3.46 -10.04
CA PRO A 91 3.94 -4.45 -10.07
C PRO A 91 3.75 -5.57 -9.04
N MET A 92 3.23 -5.25 -7.84
CA MET A 92 2.91 -6.28 -6.84
C MET A 92 1.82 -7.23 -7.34
N ASN A 93 0.75 -6.71 -7.95
CA ASN A 93 -0.31 -7.53 -8.53
C ASN A 93 0.18 -8.37 -9.71
N LYS A 94 1.06 -7.82 -10.56
CA LYS A 94 1.69 -8.59 -11.65
C LYS A 94 2.56 -9.73 -11.12
N LEU A 95 3.38 -9.47 -10.10
CA LEU A 95 4.25 -10.48 -9.50
C LEU A 95 3.44 -11.57 -8.76
N ALA A 96 2.35 -11.18 -8.10
CA ALA A 96 1.43 -12.13 -7.47
C ALA A 96 0.73 -13.01 -8.51
N ALA A 97 0.34 -12.43 -9.65
CA ALA A 97 -0.28 -13.16 -10.75
C ALA A 97 0.70 -14.15 -11.41
N THR A 98 1.98 -13.78 -11.58
CA THR A 98 2.99 -14.72 -12.10
C THR A 98 3.27 -15.87 -11.13
N ARG A 99 3.31 -15.61 -9.81
CA ARG A 99 3.49 -16.67 -8.80
C ARG A 99 2.32 -17.65 -8.78
N LYS A 100 1.08 -17.17 -8.83
CA LYS A 100 -0.10 -18.05 -8.92
C LYS A 100 -0.08 -18.93 -10.17
N LYS A 101 0.39 -18.38 -11.29
CA LYS A 101 0.50 -19.11 -12.56
C LYS A 101 1.59 -20.18 -12.55
N GLU A 102 2.69 -19.95 -11.82
CA GLU A 102 3.72 -20.97 -11.57
C GLU A 102 3.23 -22.06 -10.60
N GLU A 103 2.37 -21.72 -9.65
CA GLU A 103 1.77 -22.65 -8.68
C GLU A 103 0.72 -23.57 -9.31
N GLU A 104 -0.03 -23.10 -10.32
CA GLU A 104 -0.94 -23.91 -11.15
C GLU A 104 -0.21 -24.78 -12.18
N ALA A 105 1.01 -24.42 -12.57
CA ALA A 105 1.83 -25.19 -13.52
C ALA A 105 2.72 -26.25 -12.85
N ALA A 106 2.94 -26.14 -11.54
CA ALA A 106 3.46 -27.24 -10.74
C ALA A 106 2.37 -28.30 -10.61
N PRO A 107 2.68 -29.62 -10.68
CA PRO A 107 1.69 -30.65 -10.35
C PRO A 107 1.14 -30.31 -8.97
N ALA A 108 -0.18 -30.10 -8.88
CA ALA A 108 -0.84 -29.69 -7.66
C ALA A 108 -0.32 -30.57 -6.52
N LYS A 109 0.30 -29.95 -5.51
CA LYS A 109 0.68 -30.70 -4.31
C LYS A 109 -0.61 -31.38 -3.83
N PRO A 110 -0.59 -32.71 -3.58
CA PRO A 110 -1.77 -33.41 -3.14
C PRO A 110 -2.33 -32.68 -1.93
N THR A 111 -3.61 -32.37 -1.99
CA THR A 111 -4.32 -31.66 -0.94
C THR A 111 -4.23 -32.47 0.36
N GLU A 112 -4.34 -31.81 1.52
CA GLU A 112 -4.35 -32.52 2.81
C GLU A 112 -5.41 -33.63 2.85
N ALA A 113 -6.55 -33.42 2.18
CA ALA A 113 -7.60 -34.42 2.05
C ALA A 113 -7.15 -35.66 1.25
N GLU A 114 -6.41 -35.47 0.15
CA GLU A 114 -5.84 -36.56 -0.65
C GLU A 114 -4.74 -37.30 0.14
N LEU A 115 -3.86 -36.57 0.83
CA LEU A 115 -2.83 -37.16 1.69
C LEU A 115 -3.42 -37.98 2.83
N LEU A 116 -4.48 -37.50 3.49
CA LEU A 116 -5.17 -38.25 4.54
C LEU A 116 -5.87 -39.49 4.00
N THR A 117 -6.37 -39.44 2.76
CA THR A 117 -6.97 -40.59 2.08
C THR A 117 -5.91 -41.65 1.76
N GLU A 118 -4.77 -41.24 1.20
CA GLU A 118 -3.63 -42.14 0.97
C GLU A 118 -3.12 -42.75 2.29
N ILE A 119 -2.97 -41.95 3.35
CA ILE A 119 -2.55 -42.45 4.66
C ILE A 119 -3.56 -43.46 5.22
N ARG A 120 -4.87 -43.21 5.09
CA ARG A 120 -5.92 -44.15 5.51
C ARG A 120 -5.79 -45.47 4.76
N ASP A 121 -5.62 -45.41 3.44
CA ASP A 121 -5.59 -46.59 2.58
C ASP A 121 -4.30 -47.41 2.79
N LEU A 122 -3.17 -46.75 3.01
CA LEU A 122 -1.90 -47.38 3.40
C LEU A 122 -2.00 -48.04 4.79
N LEU A 123 -2.68 -47.40 5.75
CA LEU A 123 -2.89 -47.98 7.09
C LEU A 123 -3.86 -49.17 7.06
N ALA A 124 -4.89 -49.12 6.22
CA ALA A 124 -5.81 -50.25 6.02
C ALA A 124 -5.08 -51.45 5.40
N THR A 125 -4.22 -51.20 4.41
CA THR A 125 -3.42 -52.22 3.73
C THR A 125 -2.39 -52.87 4.66
N ARG A 126 -1.82 -52.12 5.62
CA ARG A 126 -0.85 -52.64 6.60
C ARG A 126 -1.49 -53.48 7.73
N ARG A 127 -2.81 -53.38 7.91
CA ARG A 127 -3.55 -54.03 9.00
C ARG A 127 -4.20 -55.37 8.60
N GLY A 128 -4.11 -55.77 7.33
CA GLY A 128 -4.43 -57.11 6.83
C GLY A 128 -3.16 -57.92 6.65
#